data_AF-A0A8T4ZBR8-F1
#
_entry.id   AF-A0A8T4ZBR8-F1
#
_cell.length_a   1.000
_cell.length_b   1.000
_cell.length_c   1.000
_cell.angle_alpha   90.00
_cell.angle_beta   90.00
_cell.angle_gamma   90.00
#
_symmetry.space_group_name_H-M   'P 1'
#
loop_
_entity.id
_entity.type
_entity.pdbx_description
1 polymer ?
#
loop_
_entity_poly.entity_id
_entity_poly.type
_entity_poly.pdbx_seq_one_letter_code
_entity_poly.pdbx_strand_id
1 'polypeptide(L)'
;FRSKKDKQIVQKLVYYLSSIEYWHDKDNGIWEENEEVHASSVGACVAGLKKISKIVYVPKWLIKNGEQTLKKLLPKESETKEVDMALLSLIYPYDIINKKMVLKILKNIEENLVKNKGVIRYPGDMYYSINKKEAEWTMGFPWLAIIY
;
A
#
# COMPACT_ATOMS: atom_id res chain seq x y z
N PHE A 1 -21.40 -13.40 1.88
CA PHE A 1 -21.73 -12.92 3.23
C PHE A 1 -22.60 -13.97 3.88
N ARG A 2 -22.24 -14.42 5.08
CA ARG A 2 -22.90 -15.56 5.72
C ARG A 2 -24.15 -15.11 6.50
N SER A 3 -24.26 -13.83 6.84
CA SER A 3 -25.40 -13.28 7.58
C SER A 3 -25.62 -11.76 7.36
N LYS A 4 -26.75 -11.23 7.84
CA LYS A 4 -27.01 -9.78 7.95
C LYS A 4 -26.01 -9.09 8.88
N LYS A 5 -25.56 -9.79 9.93
CA LYS A 5 -24.56 -9.29 10.89
C LYS A 5 -23.21 -9.05 10.21
N ASP A 6 -22.79 -9.94 9.31
CA ASP A 6 -21.56 -9.76 8.52
C ASP A 6 -21.62 -8.46 7.70
N LYS A 7 -22.76 -8.17 7.04
CA LYS A 7 -22.93 -6.92 6.27
C LYS A 7 -22.86 -5.69 7.16
N GLN A 8 -23.46 -5.75 8.36
CA GLN A 8 -23.41 -4.65 9.32
C GLN A 8 -21.98 -4.38 9.81
N ILE A 9 -21.19 -5.43 10.06
CA ILE A 9 -19.78 -5.28 10.44
C ILE A 9 -18.99 -4.60 9.31
N VAL A 10 -19.14 -5.06 8.08
CA VAL A 10 -18.43 -4.45 6.94
C VAL A 10 -18.89 -3.00 6.70
N GLN A 11 -20.17 -2.70 6.88
CA GLN A 11 -20.65 -1.32 6.80
C GLN A 11 -20.03 -0.41 7.88
N LYS A 12 -19.81 -0.92 9.10
CA LYS A 12 -19.11 -0.17 10.17
C LYS A 12 -17.66 0.14 9.79
N LEU A 13 -16.97 -0.78 9.11
CA LEU A 13 -15.61 -0.52 8.62
C LEU A 13 -15.57 0.60 7.58
N VAL A 14 -16.58 0.69 6.70
CA VAL A 14 -16.70 1.83 5.76
C VAL A 14 -16.88 3.14 6.52
N TYR A 15 -17.72 3.15 7.56
CA TYR A 15 -17.93 4.35 8.38
C TYR A 15 -16.68 4.74 9.15
N TYR A 16 -15.94 3.77 9.70
CA TYR A 16 -14.66 4.03 10.35
C TYR A 16 -13.67 4.72 9.40
N LEU A 17 -13.45 4.15 8.20
CA LEU A 17 -12.58 4.74 7.18
C LEU A 17 -13.01 6.15 6.76
N SER A 18 -14.32 6.40 6.72
CA SER A 18 -14.87 7.73 6.46
C SER A 18 -14.63 8.70 7.62
N SER A 19 -14.73 8.25 8.87
CA SER A 19 -14.60 9.07 10.07
C SER A 19 -13.16 9.51 10.34
N ILE A 20 -12.19 8.64 10.06
CA ILE A 20 -10.77 8.98 10.21
C ILE A 20 -10.23 9.75 9.01
N GLU A 21 -10.98 9.85 7.91
CA GLU A 21 -10.46 10.39 6.66
C GLU A 21 -9.17 9.70 6.17
N TYR A 22 -9.24 8.38 5.94
CA TYR A 22 -8.08 7.51 5.66
C TYR A 22 -7.14 7.98 4.52
N TRP A 23 -7.60 8.89 3.66
CA TRP A 23 -6.84 9.47 2.55
C TRP A 23 -5.98 10.68 2.97
N HIS A 24 -6.12 11.14 4.20
CA HIS A 24 -5.43 12.30 4.78
C HIS A 24 -4.75 11.98 6.11
N ASP A 25 -5.39 11.17 6.95
CA ASP A 25 -4.85 10.79 8.25
C ASP A 25 -3.57 9.99 8.11
N LYS A 26 -2.63 10.24 9.03
CA LYS A 26 -1.32 9.61 9.01
C LYS A 26 -1.41 8.25 9.70
N ASP A 27 -0.64 7.30 9.21
CA ASP A 27 -0.49 5.99 9.85
C ASP A 27 0.99 5.55 9.83
N ASN A 28 1.27 4.42 10.46
CA ASN A 28 2.63 3.88 10.55
C ASN A 28 3.05 3.06 9.31
N GLY A 29 2.22 2.97 8.27
CA GLY A 29 2.46 2.18 7.06
C GLY A 29 2.55 0.67 7.29
N ILE A 30 2.90 -0.09 6.23
CA ILE A 30 3.06 -1.55 6.28
C ILE A 30 4.16 -2.01 7.25
N TRP A 31 5.13 -1.13 7.52
CA TRP A 31 6.32 -1.43 8.31
C TRP A 31 6.23 -1.03 9.78
N GLU A 32 5.10 -0.44 10.21
CA GLU A 32 4.84 0.02 11.58
C GLU A 32 5.86 1.06 12.10
N GLU A 33 6.15 2.08 11.29
CA GLU A 33 7.17 3.11 11.56
C GLU A 33 6.59 4.54 11.57
N ASN A 34 7.29 5.52 10.99
CA ASN A 34 6.97 6.95 11.06
C ASN A 34 5.53 7.24 10.62
N GLU A 35 4.82 8.11 11.35
CA GLU A 35 3.45 8.50 11.00
C GLU A 35 3.43 9.45 9.79
N GLU A 36 3.00 8.94 8.65
CA GLU A 36 2.88 9.65 7.38
C GLU A 36 1.67 9.15 6.59
N VAL A 37 1.32 9.84 5.49
CA VAL A 37 0.32 9.32 4.56
C VAL A 37 0.99 8.34 3.61
N HIS A 38 0.72 7.05 3.79
CA HIS A 38 1.34 5.96 3.05
C HIS A 38 0.49 5.53 1.84
N ALA A 39 1.14 5.44 0.67
CA ALA A 39 0.49 5.03 -0.56
C ALA A 39 -0.02 3.59 -0.46
N SER A 40 0.73 2.68 0.16
CA SER A 40 0.29 1.30 0.39
C SER A 40 -0.97 1.21 1.26
N SER A 41 -1.05 1.98 2.34
CA SER A 41 -2.23 2.05 3.23
C SER A 41 -3.46 2.66 2.56
N VAL A 42 -3.28 3.81 1.90
CA VAL A 42 -4.36 4.45 1.12
C VAL A 42 -4.84 3.51 0.01
N GLY A 43 -3.90 2.82 -0.64
CA GLY A 43 -4.17 1.82 -1.66
C GLY A 43 -4.99 0.63 -1.15
N ALA A 44 -4.65 0.09 0.02
CA ALA A 44 -5.40 -0.98 0.66
C ALA A 44 -6.87 -0.57 0.88
N CYS A 45 -7.10 0.64 1.36
CA CYS A 45 -8.43 1.19 1.56
C CYS A 45 -9.18 1.37 0.24
N VAL A 46 -8.55 1.95 -0.80
CA VAL A 46 -9.17 2.14 -2.12
C VAL A 46 -9.57 0.79 -2.73
N ALA A 47 -8.67 -0.20 -2.71
CA ALA A 47 -8.93 -1.54 -3.25
C ALA A 47 -10.07 -2.23 -2.49
N GLY A 48 -10.01 -2.20 -1.16
CA GLY A 48 -11.04 -2.74 -0.27
C GLY A 48 -12.40 -2.12 -0.55
N LEU A 49 -12.50 -0.79 -0.49
CA LEU A 49 -13.73 -0.02 -0.73
C LEU A 49 -14.34 -0.29 -2.12
N LYS A 50 -13.51 -0.33 -3.17
CA LYS A 50 -13.95 -0.72 -4.52
C LYS A 50 -14.54 -2.12 -4.53
N LYS A 51 -13.89 -3.09 -3.89
CA LYS A 51 -14.36 -4.49 -3.85
C LYS A 51 -15.68 -4.64 -3.11
N ILE A 52 -15.83 -3.99 -1.95
CA ILE A 52 -17.02 -4.13 -1.10
C ILE A 52 -18.19 -3.23 -1.51
N SER A 53 -17.98 -2.27 -2.41
CA SER A 53 -19.05 -1.40 -2.95
C SER A 53 -20.20 -2.18 -3.62
N LYS A 54 -19.94 -3.41 -4.06
CA LYS A 54 -20.94 -4.33 -4.62
C LYS A 54 -21.81 -5.00 -3.55
N ILE A 55 -21.52 -4.77 -2.26
CA ILE A 55 -22.02 -5.57 -1.15
C ILE A 55 -22.63 -4.73 -0.03
N VAL A 56 -22.01 -3.59 0.28
CA VAL A 56 -22.47 -2.60 1.25
C VAL A 56 -22.45 -1.21 0.63
N TYR A 57 -23.07 -0.23 1.29
CA TYR A 57 -23.06 1.14 0.80
C TYR A 57 -21.68 1.76 1.03
N VAL A 58 -21.02 2.14 -0.06
CA VAL A 58 -19.75 2.87 -0.07
C VAL A 58 -19.96 4.19 -0.79
N PRO A 59 -19.83 5.34 -0.11
CA PRO A 59 -19.93 6.64 -0.78
C PRO A 59 -18.85 6.79 -1.86
N LYS A 60 -19.23 7.21 -3.07
CA LYS A 60 -18.28 7.37 -4.19
C LYS A 60 -17.15 8.35 -3.90
N TRP A 61 -17.45 9.41 -3.13
CA TRP A 61 -16.46 10.41 -2.75
C TRP A 61 -15.33 9.82 -1.89
N LEU A 62 -15.63 8.78 -1.11
CA LEU A 62 -14.67 8.11 -0.22
C LEU A 62 -13.56 7.41 -1.03
N ILE A 63 -13.93 6.76 -2.14
CA ILE A 63 -12.97 6.16 -3.08
C ILE A 63 -12.21 7.25 -3.85
N LYS A 64 -12.93 8.27 -4.32
CA LYS A 64 -12.36 9.37 -5.11
C LYS A 64 -11.25 10.12 -4.35
N ASN A 65 -11.42 10.34 -3.05
CA ASN A 65 -10.42 11.00 -2.22
C ASN A 65 -9.14 10.16 -2.11
N GLY A 66 -9.27 8.84 -1.86
CA GLY A 66 -8.11 7.94 -1.85
C GLY A 66 -7.38 7.90 -3.19
N GLU A 67 -8.11 7.83 -4.31
CA GLU A 67 -7.52 7.90 -5.65
C GLU A 67 -6.80 9.23 -5.92
N GLN A 68 -7.32 10.35 -5.40
CA GLN A 68 -6.67 11.65 -5.49
C GLN A 68 -5.39 11.72 -4.66
N THR A 69 -5.39 11.14 -3.46
CA THR A 69 -4.19 11.04 -2.62
C THR A 69 -3.12 10.18 -3.29
N LEU A 70 -3.48 9.00 -3.84
CA LEU A 70 -2.54 8.16 -4.58
C LEU A 70 -1.93 8.89 -5.78
N LYS A 71 -2.72 9.69 -6.52
CA LYS A 71 -2.19 10.51 -7.63
C LYS A 71 -1.16 11.56 -7.19
N LYS A 72 -1.23 12.03 -5.94
CA LYS A 72 -0.29 13.01 -5.37
C LYS A 72 0.98 12.34 -4.83
N LEU A 73 0.84 11.17 -4.19
CA LEU A 73 1.96 10.44 -3.59
C LEU A 73 2.83 9.73 -4.64
N LEU A 74 2.18 9.02 -5.57
CA LEU A 74 2.89 8.11 -6.47
C LEU A 74 3.85 8.85 -7.41
N PRO A 75 5.07 8.30 -7.62
CA PRO A 75 5.50 6.92 -7.33
C PRO A 75 6.11 6.69 -5.94
N LYS A 76 6.05 7.66 -5.02
CA LYS A 76 6.59 7.53 -3.67
C LYS A 76 5.64 6.75 -2.78
N GLU A 77 6.19 6.13 -1.74
CA GLU A 77 5.38 5.50 -0.69
C GLU A 77 4.83 6.54 0.27
N SER A 78 5.64 7.51 0.68
CA SER A 78 5.24 8.55 1.62
C SER A 78 6.08 9.82 1.44
N GLU A 79 5.98 10.78 2.36
CA GLU A 79 6.73 12.03 2.31
C GLU A 79 8.24 11.80 2.34
N THR A 80 8.70 10.87 3.19
CA THR A 80 10.13 10.57 3.37
C THR A 80 10.61 9.34 2.61
N LYS A 81 9.70 8.49 2.11
CA LYS A 81 10.03 7.24 1.41
C LYS A 81 9.81 7.36 -0.10
N GLU A 82 10.87 7.72 -0.82
CA GLU A 82 10.89 7.86 -2.29
C GLU A 82 10.65 6.52 -3.03
N VAL A 83 11.17 5.42 -2.47
CA VAL A 83 11.04 4.06 -3.00
C VAL A 83 10.84 3.12 -1.82
N ASP A 84 9.83 2.27 -1.88
CA ASP A 84 9.52 1.28 -0.85
C ASP A 84 8.95 0.01 -1.49
N MET A 85 9.34 -1.16 -0.98
CA MET A 85 8.81 -2.46 -1.39
C MET A 85 7.30 -2.60 -1.14
N ALA A 86 6.75 -1.88 -0.15
CA ALA A 86 5.32 -1.81 0.16
C ALA A 86 4.46 -1.40 -1.05
N LEU A 87 5.02 -0.62 -1.99
CA LEU A 87 4.34 -0.21 -3.22
C LEU A 87 3.97 -1.39 -4.15
N LEU A 88 4.62 -2.56 -4.00
CA LEU A 88 4.22 -3.77 -4.73
C LEU A 88 2.78 -4.19 -4.42
N SER A 89 2.26 -3.86 -3.23
CA SER A 89 0.86 -4.11 -2.85
C SER A 89 -0.16 -3.47 -3.79
N LEU A 90 0.16 -2.28 -4.31
CA LEU A 90 -0.68 -1.53 -5.26
C LEU A 90 -0.83 -2.26 -6.60
N ILE A 91 0.15 -3.10 -6.95
CA ILE A 91 0.16 -3.93 -8.15
C ILE A 91 -0.54 -5.26 -7.84
N TYR A 92 -0.02 -6.01 -6.86
CA TYR A 92 -0.61 -7.26 -6.38
C TYR A 92 -0.62 -7.29 -4.85
N PRO A 93 -1.76 -7.57 -4.19
CA PRO A 93 -3.01 -8.06 -4.78
C PRO A 93 -4.03 -6.96 -5.14
N TYR A 94 -3.70 -5.67 -4.96
CA TYR A 94 -4.71 -4.62 -5.05
C TYR A 94 -5.15 -4.31 -6.48
N ASP A 95 -4.24 -4.34 -7.45
CA ASP A 95 -4.50 -4.06 -8.87
C ASP A 95 -5.29 -2.75 -9.08
N ILE A 96 -4.77 -1.64 -8.53
CA ILE A 96 -5.48 -0.33 -8.52
C ILE A 96 -4.74 0.79 -9.26
N ILE A 97 -3.56 0.52 -9.83
CA ILE A 97 -2.75 1.50 -10.55
C ILE A 97 -2.61 1.13 -12.03
N ASN A 98 -2.34 2.12 -12.88
CA ASN A 98 -2.20 1.89 -14.32
C ASN A 98 -0.83 1.31 -14.70
N LYS A 99 -0.76 0.68 -15.89
CA LYS A 99 0.47 0.04 -16.41
C LYS A 99 1.70 0.95 -16.41
N LYS A 100 1.55 2.24 -16.70
CA LYS A 100 2.67 3.19 -16.68
C LYS A 100 3.25 3.32 -15.27
N MET A 101 2.40 3.41 -14.26
CA MET A 101 2.82 3.50 -12.86
C MET A 101 3.41 2.17 -12.37
N VAL A 102 2.81 1.03 -12.75
CA VAL A 102 3.36 -0.32 -12.47
C VAL A 102 4.82 -0.41 -12.93
N LEU A 103 5.09 -0.09 -14.21
CA LEU A 103 6.45 -0.12 -14.77
C LEU A 103 7.40 0.84 -14.05
N LYS A 104 6.91 2.01 -13.61
CA LYS A 104 7.73 2.99 -12.89
C LYS A 104 8.10 2.49 -11.49
N ILE A 105 7.16 1.91 -10.76
CA ILE A 105 7.38 1.34 -9.43
C ILE A 105 8.33 0.14 -9.51
N LEU A 106 8.08 -0.80 -10.43
CA LEU A 106 8.94 -1.96 -10.62
C LEU A 106 10.38 -1.54 -10.93
N LYS A 107 10.57 -0.62 -11.87
CA LYS A 107 11.89 -0.07 -12.19
C LYS A 107 12.58 0.53 -10.95
N ASN A 108 11.87 1.38 -10.19
CA ASN A 108 12.44 1.99 -8.98
C ASN A 108 12.86 0.91 -7.95
N ILE A 109 12.03 -0.11 -7.73
CA ILE A 109 12.31 -1.18 -6.77
C ILE A 109 13.49 -2.04 -7.24
N GLU A 110 13.53 -2.42 -8.50
CA GLU A 110 14.61 -3.25 -9.06
C GLU A 110 15.96 -2.54 -9.05
N GLU A 111 15.98 -1.24 -9.38
CA GLU A 111 17.22 -0.46 -9.40
C GLU A 111 17.76 -0.15 -7.99
N ASN A 112 16.89 -0.01 -6.98
CA ASN A 112 17.29 0.50 -5.66
C ASN A 112 17.25 -0.55 -4.55
N LEU A 113 16.25 -1.45 -4.56
CA LEU A 113 15.92 -2.31 -3.42
C LEU A 113 16.32 -3.77 -3.60
N VAL A 114 16.40 -4.27 -4.84
CA VAL A 114 16.82 -5.65 -5.11
C VAL A 114 18.30 -5.84 -4.74
N LYS A 115 18.58 -6.91 -3.99
CA LYS A 115 19.91 -7.35 -3.57
C LYS A 115 20.10 -8.83 -3.94
N ASN A 116 21.15 -9.48 -3.45
CA ASN A 116 21.52 -10.82 -3.88
C ASN A 116 20.64 -11.93 -3.27
N LYS A 117 20.06 -11.71 -2.09
CA LYS A 117 19.32 -12.70 -1.29
C LYS A 117 17.88 -12.26 -1.00
N GLY A 118 17.50 -11.05 -1.40
CA GLY A 118 16.15 -10.56 -1.24
C GLY A 118 16.01 -9.12 -1.71
N VAL A 119 14.98 -8.46 -1.19
CA VAL A 119 14.68 -7.04 -1.46
C VAL A 119 14.65 -6.32 -0.12
N ILE A 120 15.34 -5.19 0.00
CA ILE A 120 15.26 -4.37 1.23
C ILE A 120 13.92 -3.62 1.26
N ARG A 121 13.43 -3.23 2.44
CA ARG A 121 12.12 -2.55 2.57
C ARG A 121 12.13 -1.18 1.90
N TYR A 122 13.07 -0.34 2.28
CA TYR A 122 13.36 0.98 1.72
C TYR A 122 14.82 1.35 2.07
N PRO A 123 15.44 2.33 1.39
CA PRO A 123 16.82 2.72 1.66
C PRO A 123 17.00 3.32 3.06
N GLY A 124 18.03 2.89 3.79
CA GLY A 124 18.34 3.36 5.14
C GLY A 124 17.61 2.61 6.25
N ASP A 125 16.87 1.56 5.93
CA ASP A 125 16.21 0.71 6.92
C ASP A 125 17.22 -0.02 7.83
N MET A 126 17.18 0.30 9.13
CA MET A 126 18.10 -0.26 10.13
C MET A 126 17.50 -1.45 10.89
N TYR A 127 16.25 -1.81 10.64
CA TYR A 127 15.59 -2.94 11.31
C TYR A 127 16.23 -4.26 10.86
N TYR A 128 16.70 -5.06 11.82
CA TYR A 128 17.54 -6.25 11.60
C TYR A 128 18.83 -6.00 10.78
N SER A 129 19.29 -4.76 10.68
CA SER A 129 20.54 -4.45 9.97
C SER A 129 21.76 -5.13 10.61
N ILE A 130 22.68 -5.60 9.78
CA ILE A 130 23.95 -6.20 10.22
C ILE A 130 25.10 -5.42 9.60
N ASN A 131 26.05 -4.97 10.41
CA ASN A 131 27.21 -4.18 9.96
C ASN A 131 26.82 -2.95 9.12
N LYS A 132 25.74 -2.25 9.52
CA LYS A 132 25.18 -1.07 8.82
C LYS A 132 24.70 -1.35 7.39
N LYS A 133 24.31 -2.59 7.09
CA LYS A 133 23.63 -2.97 5.84
C LYS A 133 22.19 -3.35 6.15
N GLU A 134 21.26 -2.89 5.33
CA GLU A 134 19.83 -3.21 5.48
C GLU A 134 19.59 -4.72 5.37
N ALA A 135 18.56 -5.20 6.06
CA ALA A 135 18.15 -6.60 5.96
C ALA A 135 17.53 -6.89 4.58
N GLU A 136 17.96 -7.98 3.96
CA GLU A 136 17.40 -8.46 2.69
C GLU A 136 16.20 -9.37 2.96
N TRP A 137 14.99 -8.89 2.67
CA TRP A 137 13.76 -9.65 2.92
C TRP A 137 13.49 -10.62 1.78
N THR A 138 13.54 -11.92 2.09
CA THR A 138 13.35 -12.99 1.10
C THR A 138 11.98 -12.95 0.45
N MET A 139 10.94 -12.48 1.16
CA MET A 139 9.58 -12.36 0.63
C MET A 139 9.46 -11.39 -0.56
N GLY A 140 10.41 -10.48 -0.75
CA GLY A 140 10.40 -9.55 -1.87
C GLY A 140 10.54 -10.24 -3.23
N PHE A 141 11.30 -11.33 -3.33
CA PHE A 141 11.44 -12.08 -4.58
C PHE A 141 10.14 -12.80 -5.00
N PRO A 142 9.47 -13.58 -4.14
CA PRO A 142 8.14 -14.11 -4.45
C PRO A 142 7.13 -13.02 -4.83
N TRP A 143 7.20 -11.84 -4.19
CA TRP A 143 6.28 -10.74 -4.51
C TRP A 143 6.54 -10.15 -5.91
N LEU A 144 7.81 -9.94 -6.29
CA LEU A 144 8.15 -9.56 -7.66
C LEU A 144 7.76 -10.66 -8.65
N ALA A 145 8.01 -11.92 -8.31
CA ALA A 145 7.74 -13.06 -9.19
C ALA A 145 6.25 -13.25 -9.50
N ILE A 146 5.34 -12.95 -8.57
CA ILE A 146 3.88 -13.04 -8.84
C ILE A 146 3.36 -11.85 -9.68
N ILE A 147 4.12 -10.76 -9.75
CA ILE A 147 3.78 -9.58 -10.57
C ILE A 147 4.20 -9.77 -12.03
N TYR A 148 5.28 -10.52 -12.27
CA TYR A 148 5.76 -10.90 -13.59
C TYR A 148 4.96 -12.05 -14.21
#